data_AF-A0A1A9AN13-F1
#
_entry.id   AF-A0A1A9AN13-F1
#
_cell.length_a   1.000
_cell.length_b   1.000
_cell.length_c   1.000
_cell.angle_alpha   90.00
_cell.angle_beta   90.00
_cell.angle_gamma   90.00
#
_symmetry.space_group_name_H-M   'P 1'
#
loop_
_entity.id
_entity.type
_entity.pdbx_description
1 polymer ?
#
loop_
_entity_poly.entity_id
_entity_poly.type
_entity_poly.pdbx_seq_one_letter_code
_entity_poly.pdbx_strand_id
1 'polypeptide(L)'
;MFFTFKKNSHLEKYYKELNDVCTLDKEGTRCATTIDISSSTPHVKTLYEKLNGNYNKFSYVDGKFNQFKEEPLKRCIYLKYWFYDQVIKNGFNSNTVQEIFNLCNQNNYEMNFLIYKWDENNRGSYEPHDFVECQFKINTFEDIKKIKSFFDYIENYEGSQKKSTINDLMCTSTYKNDLNEIIIKYNNTNTCADSISDAYCNELKNLKEIHKFNELSELKCNEKPTADALSGEQRVVGELSPRGSGDQRLTNLQENMSQLEDNSILDGHHYITYNPT
;
A
#
# COMPACT_ATOMS: atom_id res chain seq x y z
N MET A 1 7.90 4.25 2.32
CA MET A 1 6.55 3.96 2.87
C MET A 1 6.32 4.53 4.29
N PHE A 2 6.99 5.61 4.70
CA PHE A 2 6.82 6.24 6.03
C PHE A 2 6.06 7.58 5.99
N PHE A 3 5.80 8.14 4.81
CA PHE A 3 5.23 9.48 4.68
C PHE A 3 3.73 9.54 4.99
N THR A 4 2.94 8.56 4.53
CA THR A 4 1.48 8.52 4.74
C THR A 4 1.10 8.50 6.23
N PHE A 5 1.80 7.72 7.05
CA PHE A 5 1.53 7.65 8.50
C PHE A 5 1.88 8.94 9.25
N LYS A 6 2.90 9.67 8.81
CA LYS A 6 3.25 10.98 9.41
C LYS A 6 2.11 11.99 9.27
N LYS A 7 1.38 11.94 8.16
CA LYS A 7 0.26 12.83 7.88
C LYS A 7 -1.07 12.32 8.43
N ASN A 8 -1.28 11.00 8.40
CA ASN A 8 -2.50 10.36 8.91
C ASN A 8 -2.19 9.45 10.11
N SER A 9 -2.13 10.06 11.30
CA SER A 9 -1.85 9.35 12.55
C SER A 9 -2.96 8.38 12.96
N HIS A 10 -4.21 8.62 12.54
CA HIS A 10 -5.31 7.68 12.78
C HIS A 10 -5.17 6.42 11.93
N LEU A 11 -4.77 6.55 10.67
CA LEU A 11 -4.41 5.41 9.83
C LEU A 11 -3.23 4.64 10.44
N GLU A 12 -2.20 5.32 10.95
CA GLU A 12 -1.08 4.64 11.62
C GLU A 12 -1.56 3.80 12.82
N LYS A 13 -2.42 4.36 13.68
CA LYS A 13 -2.97 3.64 14.84
C LYS A 13 -3.78 2.42 14.40
N TYR A 14 -4.66 2.58 13.40
CA TYR A 14 -5.47 1.48 12.89
C TYR A 14 -4.61 0.40 12.23
N TYR A 15 -3.58 0.80 11.48
CA TYR A 15 -2.61 -0.12 10.87
C TYR A 15 -1.87 -0.95 11.93
N LYS A 16 -1.53 -0.36 13.09
CA LYS A 16 -0.97 -1.11 14.23
C LYS A 16 -1.98 -2.10 14.80
N GLU A 17 -3.23 -1.68 15.02
CA GLU A 17 -4.29 -2.59 15.49
C GLU A 17 -4.52 -3.80 14.57
N LEU A 18 -4.38 -3.63 13.25
CA LEU A 18 -4.47 -4.72 12.27
C LEU A 18 -3.27 -5.68 12.35
N ASN A 19 -2.07 -5.17 12.65
CA ASN A 19 -0.87 -6.00 12.81
C ASN A 19 -0.85 -6.77 14.13
N ASP A 20 -1.38 -6.17 15.19
CA ASP A 20 -1.35 -6.70 16.56
C ASP A 20 -2.53 -7.66 16.83
N VAL A 21 -3.32 -8.00 15.81
CA VAL A 21 -4.53 -8.82 16.00
C VAL A 21 -4.25 -10.19 16.62
N CYS A 22 -3.07 -10.76 16.34
CA CYS A 22 -2.64 -12.05 16.89
C CYS A 22 -1.84 -11.96 18.19
N THR A 23 -1.41 -10.77 18.60
CA THR A 23 -0.62 -10.59 19.84
C THR A 23 -1.51 -10.36 21.06
N LEU A 24 -2.74 -9.93 20.84
CA LEU A 24 -3.71 -9.61 21.90
C LEU A 24 -4.56 -10.80 22.35
N ASP A 25 -4.43 -11.96 21.69
CA ASP A 25 -5.19 -13.15 21.99
C ASP A 25 -4.37 -14.09 22.88
N LYS A 26 -4.66 -14.07 24.19
CA LYS A 26 -3.91 -14.82 25.21
C LYS A 26 -3.89 -16.34 24.99
N GLU A 27 -4.74 -16.86 24.10
CA GLU A 27 -4.83 -18.27 23.73
C GLU A 27 -4.46 -18.56 22.26
N GLY A 28 -4.15 -17.54 21.45
CA GLY A 28 -3.77 -17.70 20.03
C GLY A 28 -4.87 -18.24 19.10
N THR A 29 -6.09 -18.44 19.61
CA THR A 29 -7.19 -19.16 18.95
C THR A 29 -7.78 -18.39 17.76
N ARG A 30 -7.78 -17.05 17.79
CA ARG A 30 -8.35 -16.21 16.71
C ARG A 30 -7.50 -16.17 15.45
N CYS A 31 -6.19 -16.39 15.57
CA CYS A 31 -5.29 -16.46 14.41
C CYS A 31 -4.96 -17.89 14.00
N ALA A 32 -5.33 -18.87 14.83
CA ALA A 32 -5.23 -20.28 14.47
C ALA A 32 -6.06 -20.56 13.21
N THR A 33 -5.47 -21.27 12.27
CA THR A 33 -6.15 -21.76 11.06
C THR A 33 -6.28 -23.28 11.14
N THR A 34 -7.40 -23.79 10.60
CA THR A 34 -7.60 -25.22 10.40
C THR A 34 -7.01 -25.71 9.07
N ILE A 35 -6.57 -24.80 8.20
CA ILE A 35 -5.91 -25.16 6.94
C ILE A 35 -4.46 -25.49 7.19
N ASP A 36 -4.04 -26.63 6.66
CA ASP A 36 -2.63 -26.98 6.58
C ASP A 36 -1.94 -26.10 5.53
N ILE A 37 -1.28 -25.05 6.02
CA ILE A 37 -0.46 -24.13 5.24
C ILE A 37 1.03 -24.52 5.28
N SER A 38 1.35 -25.78 5.59
CA SER A 38 2.73 -26.28 5.68
C SER A 38 3.52 -26.15 4.38
N SER A 39 2.85 -26.15 3.22
CA SER A 39 3.48 -25.94 1.92
C SER A 39 3.78 -24.48 1.59
N SER A 40 3.24 -23.52 2.36
CA SER A 40 3.39 -22.09 2.13
C SER A 40 4.68 -21.56 2.76
N THR A 41 5.23 -20.48 2.17
CA THR A 41 6.40 -19.82 2.77
C THR A 41 6.05 -19.20 4.14
N PRO A 42 7.01 -19.05 5.07
CA PRO A 42 6.76 -18.46 6.40
C PRO A 42 6.09 -17.08 6.36
N HIS A 43 6.43 -16.27 5.36
CA HIS A 43 5.85 -14.94 5.18
C HIS A 43 4.39 -15.00 4.71
N VAL A 44 4.02 -15.93 3.82
CA VAL A 44 2.63 -16.17 3.40
C VAL A 44 1.80 -16.61 4.58
N LYS A 45 2.30 -17.61 5.32
CA LYS A 45 1.67 -18.11 6.54
C LYS A 45 1.40 -16.98 7.53
N THR A 46 2.41 -16.17 7.83
CA THR A 46 2.30 -15.04 8.77
C THR A 46 1.25 -14.01 8.32
N LEU A 47 1.22 -13.64 7.04
CA LEU A 47 0.21 -12.68 6.55
C LEU A 47 -1.20 -13.27 6.60
N TYR A 48 -1.35 -14.53 6.18
CA TYR A 48 -2.64 -15.20 6.17
C TYR A 48 -3.20 -15.38 7.60
N GLU A 49 -2.37 -15.76 8.58
CA GLU A 49 -2.77 -15.83 10.00
C GLU A 49 -3.27 -14.49 10.53
N LYS A 50 -2.57 -13.38 10.22
CA LYS A 50 -3.04 -12.03 10.56
C LYS A 50 -4.35 -11.67 9.87
N LEU A 51 -4.51 -12.06 8.60
CA LEU A 51 -5.72 -11.80 7.85
C LEU A 51 -6.92 -12.56 8.45
N ASN A 52 -6.74 -13.83 8.80
CA ASN A 52 -7.74 -14.65 9.50
C ASN A 52 -8.06 -14.08 10.89
N GLY A 53 -7.05 -13.65 11.65
CA GLY A 53 -7.23 -12.95 12.92
C GLY A 53 -8.08 -11.68 12.77
N ASN A 54 -7.79 -10.87 11.77
CA ASN A 54 -8.59 -9.69 11.45
C ASN A 54 -10.01 -10.08 11.04
N TYR A 55 -10.19 -11.11 10.20
CA TYR A 55 -11.51 -11.59 9.77
C TYR A 55 -12.37 -11.96 10.98
N ASN A 56 -11.83 -12.80 11.86
CA ASN A 56 -12.48 -13.18 13.10
C ASN A 56 -12.78 -11.96 13.97
N LYS A 57 -11.83 -11.03 14.10
CA LYS A 57 -12.05 -9.80 14.86
C LYS A 57 -13.18 -8.94 14.28
N PHE A 58 -13.41 -8.91 12.96
CA PHE A 58 -14.59 -8.23 12.39
C PHE A 58 -15.89 -8.99 12.61
N SER A 59 -15.84 -10.33 12.62
CA SER A 59 -16.99 -11.21 12.80
C SER A 59 -17.49 -11.31 14.24
N TYR A 60 -16.64 -11.06 15.25
CA TYR A 60 -17.05 -11.14 16.65
C TYR A 60 -17.64 -9.83 17.16
N VAL A 61 -18.72 -9.96 17.94
CA VAL A 61 -19.46 -8.87 18.62
C VAL A 61 -18.55 -8.00 19.50
N ASP A 62 -17.53 -8.60 20.10
CA ASP A 62 -16.55 -7.94 20.97
C ASP A 62 -15.25 -7.52 20.24
N GLY A 63 -15.25 -7.59 18.92
CA GLY A 63 -14.18 -7.20 18.00
C GLY A 63 -13.89 -5.70 18.02
N LYS A 64 -13.42 -5.18 19.15
CA LYS A 64 -13.20 -3.74 19.34
C LYS A 64 -11.95 -3.29 18.59
N PHE A 65 -12.14 -2.86 17.34
CA PHE A 65 -11.25 -1.87 16.75
C PHE A 65 -11.49 -0.53 17.44
N ASN A 66 -10.44 0.18 17.82
CA ASN A 66 -10.58 1.46 18.50
C ASN A 66 -10.73 2.63 17.52
N GLN A 67 -10.18 2.51 16.31
CA GLN A 67 -10.32 3.52 15.27
C GLN A 67 -11.55 3.26 14.37
N PHE A 68 -12.18 4.34 13.91
CA PHE A 68 -13.18 4.33 12.83
C PHE A 68 -14.40 3.43 13.08
N LYS A 69 -14.78 3.27 14.36
CA LYS A 69 -15.88 2.42 14.82
C LYS A 69 -17.21 2.74 14.09
N GLU A 70 -17.49 4.00 13.87
CA GLU A 70 -18.72 4.48 13.21
C GLU A 70 -18.56 4.62 11.69
N GLU A 71 -17.37 4.36 11.14
CA GLU A 71 -17.02 4.54 9.72
C GLU A 71 -16.65 3.19 9.07
N PRO A 72 -17.60 2.26 8.87
CA PRO A 72 -17.32 0.91 8.35
C PRO A 72 -16.66 0.91 6.96
N LEU A 73 -17.08 1.82 6.07
CA LEU A 73 -16.47 1.96 4.74
C LEU A 73 -14.99 2.37 4.84
N LYS A 74 -14.66 3.28 5.74
CA LYS A 74 -13.27 3.71 5.99
C LYS A 74 -12.41 2.59 6.57
N ARG A 75 -12.97 1.80 7.49
CA ARG A 75 -12.32 0.58 8.00
C ARG A 75 -12.03 -0.42 6.88
N CYS A 76 -12.97 -0.59 5.94
CA CYS A 76 -12.76 -1.44 4.76
C CYS A 76 -11.58 -0.94 3.91
N ILE A 77 -11.60 0.34 3.54
CA ILE A 77 -10.54 0.95 2.74
C ILE A 77 -9.17 0.85 3.44
N TYR A 78 -9.10 1.04 4.75
CA TYR A 78 -7.84 0.94 5.48
C TYR A 78 -7.39 -0.50 5.72
N LEU A 79 -8.31 -1.46 5.80
CA LEU A 79 -7.97 -2.88 5.78
C LEU A 79 -7.35 -3.27 4.43
N LYS A 80 -7.92 -2.79 3.31
CA LYS A 80 -7.36 -2.97 1.96
C LYS A 80 -5.97 -2.33 1.83
N TYR A 81 -5.84 -1.08 2.29
CA TYR A 81 -4.55 -0.41 2.37
C TYR A 81 -3.50 -1.25 3.10
N TRP A 82 -3.84 -1.75 4.30
CA TRP A 82 -2.96 -2.60 5.10
C TRP A 82 -2.55 -3.86 4.35
N PHE A 83 -3.51 -4.59 3.78
CA PHE A 83 -3.22 -5.83 3.05
C PHE A 83 -2.29 -5.58 1.85
N TYR A 84 -2.58 -4.58 1.02
CA TYR A 84 -1.76 -4.23 -0.14
C TYR A 84 -0.34 -3.80 0.27
N ASP A 85 -0.23 -3.06 1.37
CA ASP A 85 1.05 -2.69 1.97
C ASP A 85 1.85 -3.90 2.47
N GLN A 86 1.19 -4.88 3.10
CA GLN A 86 1.81 -6.13 3.53
C GLN A 86 2.31 -6.96 2.33
N VAL A 87 1.52 -7.07 1.26
CA VAL A 87 1.91 -7.78 0.03
C VAL A 87 3.20 -7.19 -0.55
N ILE A 88 3.28 -5.87 -0.64
CA ILE A 88 4.45 -5.17 -1.19
C ILE A 88 5.65 -5.29 -0.25
N LYS A 89 5.47 -5.05 1.06
CA LYS A 89 6.56 -5.09 2.05
C LYS A 89 7.21 -6.46 2.19
N ASN A 90 6.45 -7.54 2.03
CA ASN A 90 6.99 -8.90 2.08
C ASN A 90 7.57 -9.36 0.73
N GLY A 91 7.60 -8.51 -0.31
CA GLY A 91 8.20 -8.84 -1.60
C GLY A 91 7.47 -9.95 -2.35
N PHE A 92 6.17 -10.12 -2.14
CA PHE A 92 5.39 -11.17 -2.80
C PHE A 92 5.26 -10.94 -4.30
N ASN A 93 5.16 -12.03 -5.05
CA ASN A 93 4.90 -12.00 -6.48
C ASN A 93 3.46 -12.41 -6.79
N SER A 94 3.08 -12.42 -8.07
CA SER A 94 1.72 -12.77 -8.51
C SER A 94 1.27 -14.16 -8.04
N ASN A 95 2.15 -15.16 -8.06
CA ASN A 95 1.80 -16.52 -7.62
C ASN A 95 1.51 -16.55 -6.12
N THR A 96 2.33 -15.87 -5.33
CA THR A 96 2.15 -15.76 -3.88
C THR A 96 0.87 -15.00 -3.52
N VAL A 97 0.54 -13.94 -4.26
CA VAL A 97 -0.74 -13.24 -4.08
C VAL A 97 -1.90 -14.20 -4.37
N GLN A 98 -1.88 -14.92 -5.49
CA GLN A 98 -2.91 -15.89 -5.83
C GLN A 98 -3.04 -16.99 -4.77
N GLU A 99 -1.93 -17.47 -4.22
CA GLU A 99 -1.92 -18.44 -3.12
C GLU A 99 -2.68 -17.91 -1.91
N ILE A 100 -2.42 -16.67 -1.48
CA ILE A 100 -3.13 -16.05 -0.36
C ILE A 100 -4.64 -15.95 -0.65
N PHE A 101 -5.03 -15.50 -1.84
CA PHE A 101 -6.44 -15.44 -2.25
C PHE A 101 -7.09 -16.82 -2.23
N ASN A 102 -6.40 -17.85 -2.72
CA ASN A 102 -6.90 -19.23 -2.72
C ASN A 102 -7.08 -19.78 -1.30
N LEU A 103 -6.12 -19.53 -0.40
CA LEU A 103 -6.22 -19.90 1.01
C LEU A 103 -7.45 -19.25 1.68
N CYS A 104 -7.72 -17.98 1.37
CA CYS A 104 -8.91 -17.30 1.87
C CYS A 104 -10.22 -17.88 1.30
N ASN A 105 -10.23 -18.22 0.01
CA ASN A 105 -11.40 -18.82 -0.64
C ASN A 105 -11.71 -20.22 -0.09
N GLN A 106 -10.67 -21.01 0.20
CA GLN A 106 -10.81 -22.35 0.80
C GLN A 106 -11.43 -22.33 2.20
N ASN A 107 -11.40 -21.20 2.90
CA ASN A 107 -12.06 -21.03 4.20
C ASN A 107 -13.47 -20.39 4.11
N ASN A 108 -14.07 -20.33 2.92
CA ASN A 108 -15.45 -19.85 2.71
C ASN A 108 -15.71 -18.36 2.99
N TYR A 109 -14.70 -17.47 2.94
CA TYR A 109 -14.95 -16.03 3.04
C TYR A 109 -14.76 -15.23 1.73
N GLU A 110 -14.25 -15.81 0.64
CA GLU A 110 -14.02 -15.09 -0.64
C GLU A 110 -13.24 -13.75 -0.53
N MET A 111 -12.38 -13.62 0.49
CA MET A 111 -11.86 -12.33 0.96
C MET A 111 -12.91 -11.21 0.98
N ASN A 112 -14.02 -11.49 1.63
CA ASN A 112 -15.09 -10.57 1.92
C ASN A 112 -15.26 -10.44 3.44
N PHE A 113 -15.07 -9.24 3.97
CA PHE A 113 -15.20 -8.96 5.40
C PHE A 113 -16.52 -8.24 5.66
N LEU A 114 -17.32 -8.73 6.59
CA LEU A 114 -18.49 -8.02 7.07
C LEU A 114 -18.06 -7.01 8.14
N ILE A 115 -18.04 -5.73 7.79
CA ILE A 115 -17.61 -4.67 8.70
C ILE A 115 -18.84 -3.93 9.22
N TYR A 116 -19.26 -4.29 10.43
CA TYR A 116 -20.40 -3.68 11.10
C TYR A 116 -20.08 -2.31 11.65
N LYS A 117 -20.98 -1.35 11.45
CA LYS A 117 -20.94 -0.07 12.13
C LYS A 117 -21.18 -0.29 13.63
N TRP A 118 -20.33 0.32 14.44
CA TRP A 118 -20.52 0.31 15.88
C TRP A 118 -21.46 1.44 16.28
N ASP A 119 -22.45 1.13 17.10
CA ASP A 119 -23.34 2.11 17.73
C ASP A 119 -23.18 2.03 19.25
N GLU A 120 -22.64 3.10 19.85
CA GLU A 120 -22.43 3.16 21.30
C GLU A 120 -23.73 3.17 22.11
N ASN A 121 -24.84 3.59 21.51
CA ASN A 121 -26.15 3.65 22.17
C ASN A 121 -26.84 2.28 22.20
N ASN A 122 -26.49 1.42 21.25
CA ASN A 122 -27.04 0.08 21.06
C ASN A 122 -25.99 -0.99 21.43
N ARG A 123 -25.42 -0.87 22.64
CA ARG A 123 -24.36 -1.76 23.18
C ARG A 123 -24.72 -3.24 23.04
N GLY A 124 -24.34 -3.83 21.91
CA GLY A 124 -24.52 -5.25 21.62
C GLY A 124 -25.78 -5.63 20.82
N SER A 125 -26.64 -4.70 20.43
CA SER A 125 -27.70 -5.00 19.46
C SER A 125 -27.23 -4.60 18.07
N TYR A 126 -26.71 -5.59 17.33
CA TYR A 126 -26.52 -5.44 15.89
C TYR A 126 -27.88 -5.24 15.25
N GLU A 127 -28.12 -4.08 14.66
CA GLU A 127 -29.12 -4.03 13.61
C GLU A 127 -28.54 -4.84 12.43
N PRO A 128 -29.22 -5.91 11.96
CA PRO A 128 -28.68 -6.80 10.93
C PRO A 128 -28.38 -6.12 9.59
N HIS A 129 -28.62 -4.82 9.45
CA HIS A 129 -28.52 -4.06 8.20
C HIS A 129 -27.45 -2.96 8.21
N ASP A 130 -26.74 -2.72 9.32
CA ASP A 130 -25.77 -1.62 9.43
C ASP A 130 -24.32 -2.12 9.28
N PHE A 131 -24.02 -2.79 8.16
CA PHE A 131 -22.69 -3.29 7.82
C PHE A 131 -22.28 -2.95 6.38
N VAL A 132 -20.97 -2.96 6.13
CA VAL A 132 -20.38 -2.85 4.79
C VAL A 132 -19.72 -4.18 4.45
N GLU A 133 -20.04 -4.72 3.27
CA GLU A 133 -19.28 -5.80 2.67
C GLU A 133 -17.96 -5.27 2.10
N CYS A 134 -16.85 -5.72 2.67
CA CYS A 134 -15.53 -5.33 2.25
C CYS A 134 -14.89 -6.43 1.41
N GLN A 135 -15.19 -6.40 0.11
CA GLN A 135 -14.70 -7.38 -0.86
C GLN A 135 -13.33 -6.97 -1.41
N PHE A 136 -12.39 -7.91 -1.43
CA PHE A 136 -11.07 -7.74 -2.04
C PHE A 136 -11.11 -8.28 -3.47
N LYS A 137 -11.31 -7.39 -4.45
CA LYS A 137 -11.36 -7.80 -5.86
C LYS A 137 -10.07 -7.54 -6.63
N ILE A 138 -9.18 -6.71 -6.08
CA ILE A 138 -7.86 -6.45 -6.67
C ILE A 138 -6.89 -7.54 -6.20
N ASN A 139 -6.65 -8.53 -7.08
CA ASN A 139 -5.95 -9.76 -6.73
C ASN A 139 -4.69 -10.05 -7.57
N THR A 140 -4.31 -9.14 -8.46
CA THR A 140 -3.03 -9.23 -9.18
C THR A 140 -1.99 -8.37 -8.47
N PHE A 141 -0.73 -8.83 -8.44
CA PHE A 141 0.35 -8.08 -7.78
C PHE A 141 0.55 -6.69 -8.41
N GLU A 142 0.39 -6.60 -9.73
CA GLU A 142 0.55 -5.33 -10.45
C GLU A 142 -0.57 -4.35 -10.12
N ASP A 143 -1.82 -4.81 -10.09
CA ASP A 143 -2.95 -3.96 -9.71
C ASP A 143 -2.87 -3.53 -8.23
N ILE A 144 -2.40 -4.40 -7.34
CA ILE A 144 -2.16 -4.09 -5.93
C ILE A 144 -1.17 -2.92 -5.78
N LYS A 145 -0.07 -2.94 -6.53
CA LYS A 145 0.92 -1.84 -6.50
C LYS A 145 0.33 -0.53 -7.00
N LYS A 146 -0.39 -0.59 -8.11
CA LYS A 146 -1.04 0.57 -8.73
C LYS A 146 -2.07 1.20 -7.80
N ILE A 147 -2.99 0.41 -7.22
CA ILE A 147 -3.99 0.93 -6.29
C ILE A 147 -3.34 1.42 -4.98
N LYS A 148 -2.29 0.74 -4.49
CA LYS A 148 -1.57 1.19 -3.29
C LYS A 148 -0.88 2.54 -3.50
N SER A 149 -0.27 2.74 -4.67
CA SER A 149 0.31 4.03 -5.07
C SER A 149 -0.76 5.12 -5.05
N PHE A 150 -1.95 4.84 -5.60
CA PHE A 150 -3.09 5.77 -5.56
C PHE A 150 -3.58 6.05 -4.14
N PHE A 151 -3.67 5.04 -3.27
CA PHE A 151 -3.99 5.25 -1.86
C PHE A 151 -2.99 6.19 -1.18
N ASP A 152 -1.68 5.97 -1.38
CA ASP A 152 -0.67 6.86 -0.81
C ASP A 152 -0.82 8.29 -1.35
N TYR A 153 -1.16 8.45 -2.63
CA TYR A 153 -1.42 9.75 -3.22
C TYR A 153 -2.61 10.48 -2.57
N ILE A 154 -3.77 9.83 -2.48
CA ILE A 154 -5.02 10.46 -2.01
C ILE A 154 -5.00 10.72 -0.49
N GLU A 155 -4.39 9.83 0.30
CA GLU A 155 -4.18 10.03 1.75
C GLU A 155 -3.28 11.24 2.06
N ASN A 156 -2.40 11.58 1.12
CA ASN A 156 -1.51 12.74 1.23
C ASN A 156 -2.00 13.95 0.43
N TYR A 157 -3.19 13.89 -0.18
CA TYR A 157 -3.74 14.96 -0.99
C TYR A 157 -4.24 16.13 -0.14
N GLU A 158 -3.91 17.35 -0.56
CA GLU A 158 -4.39 18.58 0.06
C GLU A 158 -5.35 19.28 -0.89
N GLY A 159 -6.66 19.17 -0.61
CA GLY A 159 -7.69 19.72 -1.47
C GLY A 159 -7.55 21.23 -1.73
N SER A 160 -7.08 21.99 -0.74
CA SER A 160 -6.83 23.43 -0.88
C SER A 160 -5.67 23.74 -1.84
N GLN A 161 -4.62 22.92 -1.85
CA GLN A 161 -3.47 23.07 -2.73
C GLN A 161 -3.65 22.34 -4.06
N LYS A 162 -4.69 21.50 -4.16
CA LYS A 162 -4.94 20.58 -5.27
C LYS A 162 -3.69 19.76 -5.63
N LYS A 163 -2.96 19.30 -4.62
CA LYS A 163 -1.68 18.59 -4.78
C LYS A 163 -1.47 17.61 -3.62
N SER A 164 -0.79 16.50 -3.88
CA SER A 164 -0.32 15.61 -2.81
C SER A 164 1.04 16.05 -2.28
N THR A 165 1.23 15.97 -0.96
CA THR A 165 2.50 16.32 -0.30
C THR A 165 3.64 15.38 -0.68
N ILE A 166 3.31 14.23 -1.27
CA ILE A 166 4.29 13.24 -1.75
C ILE A 166 4.47 13.28 -3.28
N ASN A 167 3.97 14.31 -3.97
CA ASN A 167 4.08 14.44 -5.43
C ASN A 167 5.52 14.22 -5.93
N ASP A 168 6.51 14.85 -5.29
CA ASP A 168 7.90 14.79 -5.77
C ASP A 168 8.46 13.36 -5.66
N LEU A 169 8.08 12.62 -4.60
CA LEU A 169 8.40 11.20 -4.45
C LEU A 169 7.70 10.36 -5.54
N MET A 170 6.42 10.63 -5.79
CA MET A 170 5.64 9.94 -6.83
C MET A 170 6.20 10.22 -8.24
N CYS A 171 6.77 11.39 -8.48
CA CYS A 171 7.40 11.73 -9.76
C CYS A 171 8.66 10.91 -10.06
N THR A 172 9.31 10.39 -9.03
CA THR A 172 10.46 9.47 -9.17
C THR A 172 10.06 7.99 -9.21
N SER A 173 8.79 7.69 -9.01
CA SER A 173 8.27 6.31 -8.99
C SER A 173 8.12 5.73 -10.40
N THR A 174 8.33 4.42 -10.53
CA THR A 174 8.01 3.67 -11.76
C THR A 174 6.51 3.69 -12.07
N TYR A 175 5.66 3.90 -11.06
CA TYR A 175 4.19 3.92 -11.19
C TYR A 175 3.62 5.32 -11.50
N LYS A 176 4.45 6.32 -11.86
CA LYS A 176 3.99 7.69 -12.09
C LYS A 176 2.91 7.78 -13.19
N ASN A 177 3.08 7.01 -14.27
CA ASN A 177 2.16 7.00 -15.41
C ASN A 177 0.86 6.29 -15.01
N ASP A 178 0.96 5.12 -14.36
CA ASP A 178 -0.19 4.40 -13.82
C ASP A 178 -1.01 5.27 -12.85
N LEU A 179 -0.33 6.06 -12.02
CA LEU A 179 -0.99 6.97 -11.08
C LEU A 179 -1.83 8.03 -11.80
N ASN A 180 -1.31 8.64 -12.87
CA ASN A 180 -2.07 9.60 -13.67
C ASN A 180 -3.27 8.94 -14.36
N GLU A 181 -3.11 7.74 -14.91
CA GLU A 181 -4.23 6.99 -15.46
C GLU A 181 -5.32 6.75 -14.42
N ILE A 182 -4.94 6.34 -13.20
CA ILE A 182 -5.91 6.12 -12.10
C ILE A 182 -6.56 7.44 -11.65
N ILE A 183 -5.84 8.56 -11.62
CA ILE A 183 -6.40 9.88 -11.29
C ILE A 183 -7.45 10.29 -12.32
N ILE A 184 -7.15 10.16 -13.62
CA ILE A 184 -8.10 10.43 -14.70
C ILE A 184 -9.36 9.57 -14.51
N LYS A 185 -9.17 8.29 -14.20
CA LYS A 185 -10.28 7.36 -13.95
C LYS A 185 -11.09 7.74 -12.70
N TYR A 186 -10.43 8.12 -11.60
CA TYR A 186 -11.06 8.61 -10.37
C TYR A 186 -11.94 9.84 -10.62
N ASN A 187 -11.45 10.78 -11.41
CA ASN A 187 -12.20 11.99 -11.77
C ASN A 187 -13.46 11.64 -12.59
N ASN A 188 -13.37 10.59 -13.41
CA ASN A 188 -14.44 10.12 -14.29
C ASN A 188 -15.27 8.94 -13.73
N THR A 189 -15.20 8.64 -12.41
CA THR A 189 -15.90 7.48 -11.80
C THR A 189 -17.42 7.44 -11.99
N ASN A 190 -18.03 8.55 -12.40
CA ASN A 190 -19.46 8.64 -12.67
C ASN A 190 -19.89 7.76 -13.85
N THR A 191 -18.97 7.42 -14.77
CA THR A 191 -19.30 6.64 -15.97
C THR A 191 -18.91 5.17 -15.86
N CYS A 192 -17.82 4.80 -15.16
CA CYS A 192 -17.23 3.44 -15.14
C CYS A 192 -17.19 2.75 -16.53
N ALA A 193 -17.26 3.51 -17.63
CA ALA A 193 -17.74 2.99 -18.91
C ALA A 193 -16.64 2.35 -19.75
N ASP A 194 -15.37 2.51 -19.38
CA ASP A 194 -14.25 2.15 -20.23
C ASP A 194 -13.22 1.25 -19.51
N SER A 195 -13.04 0.03 -20.02
CA SER A 195 -11.84 -0.82 -19.92
C SER A 195 -11.30 -1.24 -18.54
N ILE A 196 -11.95 -0.83 -17.46
CA ILE A 196 -11.58 -1.17 -16.09
C ILE A 196 -12.37 -2.40 -15.66
N SER A 197 -11.74 -3.38 -15.00
CA SER A 197 -12.49 -4.43 -14.31
C SER A 197 -13.40 -3.77 -13.28
N ASP A 198 -14.67 -4.17 -13.19
CA ASP A 198 -15.65 -3.59 -12.24
C ASP A 198 -15.09 -3.46 -10.81
N ALA A 199 -14.18 -4.36 -10.43
CA ALA A 199 -13.35 -4.30 -9.24
C ALA A 199 -12.69 -2.93 -9.02
N TYR A 200 -11.89 -2.45 -9.97
CA TYR A 200 -11.15 -1.19 -9.85
C TYR A 200 -12.09 0.01 -9.77
N CYS A 201 -13.18 0.04 -10.55
CA CYS A 201 -14.10 1.18 -10.51
C CYS A 201 -14.79 1.29 -9.14
N ASN A 202 -15.16 0.16 -8.55
CA ASN A 202 -15.75 0.12 -7.21
C ASN A 202 -14.77 0.60 -6.13
N GLU A 203 -13.48 0.25 -6.22
CA GLU A 203 -12.47 0.78 -5.30
C GLU A 203 -12.36 2.31 -5.38
N LEU A 204 -12.32 2.86 -6.59
CA LEU A 204 -12.22 4.32 -6.80
C LEU A 204 -13.47 5.06 -6.32
N LYS A 205 -14.67 4.48 -6.48
CA LYS A 205 -15.92 5.03 -5.93
C LYS A 205 -15.90 5.09 -4.41
N ASN A 206 -15.50 4.01 -3.74
CA ASN A 206 -15.39 3.95 -2.28
C ASN A 206 -14.40 5.00 -1.75
N LEU A 207 -13.24 5.13 -2.43
CA LEU A 207 -12.26 6.18 -2.13
C LEU A 207 -12.86 7.58 -2.27
N LYS A 208 -13.63 7.84 -3.33
CA LYS A 208 -14.27 9.13 -3.56
C LYS A 208 -15.27 9.48 -2.47
N GLU A 209 -16.04 8.50 -1.99
CA GLU A 209 -17.00 8.67 -0.90
C GLU A 209 -16.33 9.03 0.43
N ILE A 210 -15.22 8.36 0.77
CA ILE A 210 -14.50 8.60 2.03
C ILE A 210 -13.76 9.95 2.01
N HIS A 211 -13.04 10.23 0.93
CA HIS A 211 -12.16 11.40 0.87
C HIS A 211 -12.90 12.68 0.46
N LYS A 212 -14.07 12.56 -0.18
CA LYS A 212 -14.91 13.68 -0.62
C LYS A 212 -14.18 14.68 -1.53
N PHE A 213 -13.15 14.23 -2.24
CA PHE A 213 -12.52 15.01 -3.30
C PHE A 213 -13.27 14.77 -4.60
N ASN A 214 -14.03 15.78 -5.06
CA ASN A 214 -14.77 15.70 -6.31
C ASN A 214 -13.85 15.46 -7.51
N GLU A 215 -12.67 16.07 -7.48
CA GLU A 215 -11.64 16.01 -8.52
C GLU A 215 -10.24 16.05 -7.88
N LEU A 216 -9.33 15.23 -8.40
CA LEU A 216 -7.92 15.21 -8.08
C LEU A 216 -7.14 15.81 -9.25
N SER A 217 -6.12 16.62 -8.95
CA SER A 217 -5.18 17.05 -9.99
C SER A 217 -4.24 15.92 -10.36
N GLU A 218 -3.91 15.82 -11.65
CA GLU A 218 -2.86 14.93 -12.14
C GLU A 218 -1.49 15.29 -11.55
N LEU A 219 -0.62 14.28 -11.50
CA LEU A 219 0.75 14.42 -11.06
C LEU A 219 1.54 15.28 -12.05
N LYS A 220 1.82 16.53 -11.67
CA LYS A 220 2.72 17.42 -12.39
C LYS A 220 4.14 17.20 -11.90
N CYS A 221 4.95 16.57 -12.74
CA CYS A 221 6.37 16.39 -12.49
C CYS A 221 7.14 17.46 -13.26
N ASN A 222 7.94 18.25 -12.55
CA ASN A 222 8.91 19.10 -13.22
C ASN A 222 9.90 18.17 -13.92
N GLU A 223 10.00 18.26 -15.23
CA GLU A 223 11.13 17.67 -15.94
C GLU A 223 12.38 18.27 -15.31
N LYS A 224 13.20 17.43 -14.65
CA LYS A 224 14.59 17.83 -14.45
C LYS A 224 15.13 18.12 -15.85
N PRO A 225 15.81 19.25 -16.08
CA PRO A 225 16.49 19.45 -17.36
C PRO A 225 17.34 18.21 -17.58
N THR A 226 17.08 17.47 -18.66
CA THR A 226 18.03 16.48 -19.14
C THR A 226 19.35 17.22 -19.36
N ALA A 227 20.46 16.58 -19.01
CA ALA A 227 21.79 17.17 -19.20
C ALA A 227 22.03 17.60 -20.67
N ASP A 228 21.23 17.06 -21.60
CA ASP A 228 21.22 17.39 -23.03
C ASP A 228 20.66 18.79 -23.36
N ALA A 229 19.91 19.43 -22.45
CA ALA A 229 19.40 20.80 -22.66
C ALA A 229 20.48 21.88 -22.43
N LEU A 230 21.70 21.50 -22.02
CA LEU A 230 22.85 22.39 -21.87
C LEU A 230 23.78 22.43 -23.09
N SER A 231 23.49 21.70 -24.17
CA SER A 231 24.28 21.76 -25.41
C SER A 231 23.69 22.69 -26.48
N GLY A 232 23.04 23.78 -26.06
CA GLY A 232 22.70 24.87 -26.96
C GLY A 232 23.96 25.68 -27.29
N GLU A 233 24.69 25.29 -28.33
CA GLU A 233 25.81 26.06 -28.89
C GLU A 233 25.32 27.47 -29.30
N GLN A 234 25.61 28.46 -28.46
CA GLN A 234 25.69 29.85 -28.89
C GLN A 234 27.04 30.03 -29.60
N ARG A 235 27.01 30.09 -30.94
CA ARG A 235 28.12 30.63 -31.74
C ARG A 235 28.29 32.11 -31.39
N VAL A 236 29.29 32.43 -30.56
CA VAL A 236 29.87 33.76 -30.49
C VAL A 236 31.37 33.64 -30.71
N VAL A 237 31.81 34.29 -31.79
CA VAL A 237 33.21 34.49 -32.18
C VAL A 237 33.86 35.46 -31.20
N GLY A 238 35.06 35.15 -30.70
CA GLY A 238 35.90 36.11 -29.97
C GLY A 238 36.94 35.46 -29.03
N GLU A 239 38.20 35.66 -29.35
CA GLU A 239 39.42 35.03 -28.84
C GLU A 239 39.94 35.45 -27.44
N LEU A 240 40.74 34.51 -26.87
CA LEU A 240 41.93 34.62 -26.00
C LEU A 240 41.82 34.66 -24.44
N SER A 241 42.42 33.61 -23.87
CA SER A 241 42.66 33.11 -22.48
C SER A 241 43.63 33.97 -21.61
N PRO A 242 44.07 33.54 -20.38
CA PRO A 242 43.43 32.80 -19.26
C PRO A 242 43.78 33.39 -17.85
N ARG A 243 43.08 32.96 -16.77
CA ARG A 243 43.66 32.51 -15.46
C ARG A 243 42.60 32.37 -14.35
N GLY A 244 42.66 31.26 -13.60
CA GLY A 244 42.43 31.28 -12.14
C GLY A 244 41.27 30.48 -11.54
N SER A 245 41.45 29.15 -11.42
CA SER A 245 41.05 28.22 -10.35
C SER A 245 39.88 28.56 -9.40
N GLY A 246 38.88 27.67 -9.39
CA GLY A 246 38.01 27.40 -8.25
C GLY A 246 38.04 25.90 -7.89
N ASP A 247 37.67 25.56 -6.66
CA ASP A 247 37.06 24.27 -6.26
C ASP A 247 36.45 24.44 -4.85
N GLN A 248 35.12 24.46 -4.68
CA GLN A 248 34.13 23.37 -4.63
C GLN A 248 34.13 22.53 -3.34
N ARG A 249 33.01 22.63 -2.61
CA ARG A 249 32.56 21.71 -1.57
C ARG A 249 31.06 21.51 -1.76
N LEU A 250 30.63 20.49 -2.51
CA LEU A 250 29.25 19.97 -2.51
C LEU A 250 29.13 18.71 -3.37
N THR A 251 29.68 17.60 -2.89
CA THR A 251 29.31 16.24 -3.34
C THR A 251 29.48 15.31 -2.15
N ASN A 252 28.36 14.81 -1.60
CA ASN A 252 28.26 13.60 -0.78
C ASN A 252 26.79 13.39 -0.38
N LEU A 253 25.96 12.98 -1.33
CA LEU A 253 24.61 12.45 -1.06
C LEU A 253 24.17 11.38 -2.09
N GLN A 254 24.97 11.09 -3.12
CA GLN A 254 24.62 10.13 -4.18
C GLN A 254 25.27 8.74 -4.05
N GLU A 255 26.23 8.53 -3.14
CA GLU A 255 26.93 7.24 -3.03
C GLU A 255 26.26 6.23 -2.06
N ASN A 256 25.28 6.65 -1.24
CA ASN A 256 24.71 5.77 -0.21
C ASN A 256 23.49 4.94 -0.64
N MET A 257 22.98 5.07 -1.87
CA MET A 257 21.84 4.26 -2.35
C MET A 257 22.20 3.19 -3.38
N SER A 258 23.41 3.19 -3.96
CA SER A 258 23.83 2.13 -4.90
C SER A 258 24.56 0.95 -4.23
N GLN A 259 24.93 1.04 -2.95
CA GLN A 259 25.66 -0.03 -2.24
C GLN A 259 24.75 -1.04 -1.51
N LEU A 260 23.42 -0.89 -1.58
CA LEU A 260 22.47 -1.82 -0.94
C LEU A 260 21.93 -2.90 -1.88
N GLU A 261 22.23 -2.84 -3.18
CA GLU A 261 21.71 -3.80 -4.17
C GLU A 261 22.76 -4.79 -4.72
N ASP A 262 24.04 -4.70 -4.32
CA ASP A 262 25.13 -5.50 -4.92
C ASP A 262 25.85 -6.48 -3.98
N ASN A 263 25.38 -6.70 -2.75
CA ASN A 263 26.02 -7.61 -1.77
C ASN A 263 25.13 -8.80 -1.36
N SER A 264 24.53 -9.49 -2.31
CA SER A 264 24.00 -10.84 -2.06
C SER A 264 24.23 -11.76 -3.25
N ILE A 265 25.46 -12.25 -3.43
CA ILE A 265 25.82 -13.56 -3.99
C ILE A 265 27.33 -13.80 -3.76
N LEU A 266 27.66 -15.01 -3.28
CA LEU A 266 28.98 -15.67 -3.11
C LEU A 266 29.79 -15.43 -1.83
N ASP A 267 29.61 -16.33 -0.87
CA ASP A 267 30.60 -17.28 -0.30
C ASP A 267 30.02 -17.84 1.02
N GLY A 268 30.15 -19.09 1.43
CA GLY A 268 30.89 -20.24 0.97
C GLY A 268 30.61 -21.36 2.00
N HIS A 269 30.69 -22.60 1.54
CA HIS A 269 30.52 -23.82 2.33
C HIS A 269 31.26 -23.80 3.68
N HIS A 270 30.61 -24.28 4.74
CA HIS A 270 31.24 -25.17 5.72
C HIS A 270 30.20 -26.11 6.35
N TYR A 271 30.35 -27.39 6.02
CA TYR A 271 29.69 -28.50 6.70
C TYR A 271 30.27 -28.64 8.11
N ILE A 272 29.42 -28.75 9.13
CA ILE A 272 29.77 -29.46 10.36
C ILE A 272 28.68 -30.50 10.59
N THR A 273 29.06 -31.75 10.39
CA THR A 273 28.33 -32.95 10.77
C THR A 273 28.44 -33.15 12.28
N TYR A 274 27.30 -33.29 12.96
CA TYR A 274 27.26 -33.91 14.28
C TYR A 274 26.97 -35.40 14.11
N ASN A 275 27.93 -36.25 14.47
CA ASN A 275 27.68 -37.66 14.75
C ASN A 275 27.28 -37.82 16.22
N PRO A 276 26.38 -38.77 16.55
CA PRO A 276 25.93 -39.00 17.91
C PRO A 276 26.90 -39.92 18.66
N THR A 277 27.00 -39.69 19.96
CA THR A 277 27.43 -40.67 20.98
C THR A 277 26.38 -40.74 22.05
#